data_AF-A0A3B8VMP1-F1
#
_entry.id   AF-A0A3B8VMP1-F1
#
_cell.length_a   1.000
_cell.length_b   1.000
_cell.length_c   1.000
_cell.angle_alpha   90.00
_cell.angle_beta   90.00
_cell.angle_gamma   90.00
#
_symmetry.space_group_name_H-M   'P 1'
#
loop_
_entity.id
_entity.type
_entity.pdbx_description
1 polymer ?
#
loop_
_entity_poly.entity_id
_entity_poly.type
_entity_poly.pdbx_seq_one_letter_code
_entity_poly.pdbx_strand_id
1 'polypeptide(L)'
;MYRESPIAITKDEFKKIGYQLIDTISDFIDTIDEKPVTTGETPQQIQTVLGNASLPENGTSVSELVLKTTDLLFNHSLLNGHPKFFGYITSSPAPIGALADLLGAAVNPNVGANILSPMATAIEKQTVKWLAEFIGIPSTCGGILVSGGNMANFTAFLAARTAKAPKSLKEDGLLNTHSEMVLYCSKATHTWIEKAAVLFGHGTKAIRWIPTDVKNKMNTEILSQTIKDDLQNGKKPFLVIGNAGDVSSGVVDNLSEIAAICKAQDLWFHIDGAY
;
A
#
# COMPACT_ATOMS: atom_id res chain seq x y z
N MET A 1 -15.44 11.48 36.80
CA MET A 1 -16.64 11.92 36.07
C MET A 1 -16.68 11.13 34.78
N TYR A 2 -17.57 10.12 34.67
CA TYR A 2 -17.70 9.35 33.43
C TYR A 2 -18.45 10.22 32.42
N ARG A 3 -17.85 10.46 31.26
CA ARG A 3 -18.52 11.12 30.15
C ARG A 3 -19.32 10.05 29.42
N GLU A 4 -20.64 10.11 29.50
CA GLU A 4 -21.48 9.30 28.62
C GLU A 4 -21.36 9.86 27.20
N SER A 5 -20.79 9.05 26.32
CA SER A 5 -20.76 9.33 24.88
C SER A 5 -22.02 8.75 24.25
N PRO A 6 -22.69 9.43 23.31
CA PRO A 6 -23.86 8.89 22.61
C PRO A 6 -23.60 7.55 21.89
N ILE A 7 -22.33 7.22 21.62
CA ILE A 7 -21.89 5.96 21.00
C ILE A 7 -21.36 4.93 22.00
N ALA A 8 -21.32 5.25 23.30
CA ALA A 8 -20.81 4.32 24.30
C ALA A 8 -21.81 3.18 24.51
N ILE A 9 -21.33 1.95 24.39
CA ILE A 9 -22.08 0.75 24.78
C ILE A 9 -21.55 0.20 26.10
N THR A 10 -22.41 -0.52 26.82
CA THR A 10 -22.00 -1.17 28.06
C THR A 10 -21.03 -2.32 27.79
N LYS A 11 -20.24 -2.70 28.79
CA LYS A 11 -19.35 -3.88 28.71
C LYS A 11 -20.11 -5.14 28.32
N ASP A 12 -21.29 -5.35 28.88
CA ASP A 12 -22.09 -6.56 28.64
C ASP A 12 -22.68 -6.57 27.23
N GLU A 13 -23.12 -5.42 26.73
CA GLU A 13 -23.56 -5.26 25.35
C GLU A 13 -22.41 -5.48 24.36
N PHE A 14 -21.24 -4.89 24.60
CA PHE A 14 -20.04 -5.13 23.79
C PHE A 14 -19.67 -6.62 23.73
N LYS A 15 -19.65 -7.30 24.88
CA LYS A 15 -19.37 -8.74 24.93
C LYS A 15 -20.41 -9.54 24.15
N LYS A 16 -21.69 -9.27 24.36
CA LYS A 16 -22.78 -10.00 23.70
C LYS A 16 -22.69 -9.88 22.18
N ILE A 17 -22.59 -8.67 21.67
CA ILE A 17 -22.53 -8.40 20.21
C ILE A 17 -21.20 -8.88 19.64
N GLY A 18 -20.10 -8.67 20.35
CA GLY A 18 -18.77 -9.11 19.94
C GLY A 18 -18.67 -10.63 19.80
N TYR A 19 -19.18 -11.40 20.76
CA TYR A 19 -19.20 -12.87 20.66
C TYR A 19 -20.08 -13.34 19.50
N GLN A 20 -21.27 -12.77 19.34
CA GLN A 20 -22.14 -13.09 18.22
C GLN A 20 -21.47 -12.81 16.86
N LEU A 21 -20.75 -11.68 16.74
CA LEU A 21 -20.02 -11.34 15.53
C LEU A 21 -18.84 -12.28 15.27
N ILE A 22 -18.11 -12.68 16.32
CA ILE A 22 -17.02 -13.67 16.21
C ILE A 22 -17.57 -15.00 15.69
N ASP A 23 -18.65 -15.52 16.27
CA ASP A 23 -19.28 -16.77 15.82
C ASP A 23 -19.70 -16.65 14.34
N THR A 24 -20.36 -15.56 13.97
CA THR A 24 -20.81 -15.30 12.60
C THR A 24 -19.66 -15.20 11.60
N ILE A 25 -18.55 -14.56 11.96
CA ILE A 25 -17.35 -14.45 11.12
C ILE A 25 -16.66 -15.81 10.99
N SER A 26 -16.59 -16.58 12.07
CA SER A 26 -15.99 -17.92 12.05
C SER A 26 -16.75 -18.83 11.09
N ASP A 27 -18.08 -18.88 11.23
CA ASP A 27 -18.94 -19.67 10.33
C ASP A 27 -18.81 -19.21 8.88
N PHE A 28 -18.72 -17.90 8.64
CA PHE A 28 -18.53 -17.36 7.29
C PHE A 28 -17.19 -17.76 6.69
N ILE A 29 -16.09 -17.75 7.45
CA ILE A 29 -14.78 -18.19 6.96
C ILE A 29 -14.82 -19.66 6.56
N ASP A 30 -15.48 -20.51 7.36
CA ASP A 30 -15.61 -21.94 7.09
C ASP A 30 -16.53 -22.27 5.91
N THR A 31 -17.48 -21.37 5.58
CA THR A 31 -18.48 -21.58 4.52
C THR A 31 -18.30 -20.65 3.31
N ILE A 32 -17.19 -19.91 3.25
CA ILE A 32 -16.96 -18.90 2.21
C ILE A 32 -16.93 -19.52 0.80
N ASP A 33 -16.50 -20.77 0.67
CA ASP A 33 -16.37 -21.51 -0.59
C ASP A 33 -17.71 -22.04 -1.14
N GLU A 34 -18.75 -22.03 -0.32
CA GLU A 34 -20.13 -22.35 -0.71
C GLU A 34 -20.84 -21.14 -1.35
N LYS A 35 -20.30 -19.93 -1.17
CA LYS A 35 -20.84 -18.68 -1.73
C LYS A 35 -20.29 -18.40 -3.14
N PRO A 36 -20.94 -17.56 -3.95
CA PRO A 36 -20.32 -17.05 -5.17
C PRO A 36 -19.14 -16.13 -4.82
N VAL A 37 -18.08 -16.14 -5.65
CA VAL A 37 -16.93 -15.21 -5.52
C VAL A 37 -17.37 -13.74 -5.54
N THR A 38 -18.38 -13.42 -6.36
CA THR A 38 -19.04 -12.12 -6.44
C THR A 38 -20.45 -12.33 -6.95
N THR A 39 -21.38 -11.45 -6.58
CA THR A 39 -22.77 -11.48 -7.07
C THR A 39 -22.92 -10.92 -8.47
N GLY A 40 -21.95 -10.14 -8.96
CA GLY A 40 -22.04 -9.47 -10.26
C GLY A 40 -23.08 -8.33 -10.29
N GLU A 41 -23.56 -7.87 -9.13
CA GLU A 41 -24.50 -6.76 -9.02
C GLU A 41 -23.87 -5.45 -9.52
N THR A 42 -24.65 -4.68 -10.28
CA THR A 42 -24.27 -3.34 -10.73
C THR A 42 -24.26 -2.35 -9.55
N PRO A 43 -23.52 -1.23 -9.64
CA PRO A 43 -23.55 -0.19 -8.61
C PRO A 43 -24.96 0.30 -8.25
N GLN A 44 -25.86 0.39 -9.23
CA GLN A 44 -27.26 0.78 -9.00
C GLN A 44 -28.05 -0.28 -8.21
N GLN A 45 -27.80 -1.58 -8.48
CA GLN A 45 -28.42 -2.67 -7.71
C GLN A 45 -27.91 -2.68 -6.27
N ILE A 46 -26.59 -2.56 -6.06
CA ILE A 46 -25.99 -2.46 -4.71
C ILE A 46 -26.55 -1.25 -3.96
N GLN A 47 -26.68 -0.10 -4.61
CA GLN A 47 -27.29 1.08 -4.00
C GLN A 47 -28.76 0.86 -3.62
N THR A 48 -29.50 0.07 -4.41
CA THR A 48 -30.89 -0.31 -4.09
C THR A 48 -30.96 -1.23 -2.86
N VAL A 49 -30.02 -2.18 -2.73
CA VAL A 49 -29.89 -3.07 -1.57
C VAL A 49 -29.55 -2.27 -0.31
N LEU A 50 -28.59 -1.35 -0.38
CA LEU A 50 -28.21 -0.48 0.74
C LEU A 50 -29.36 0.47 1.14
N GLY A 51 -30.09 0.97 0.14
CA GLY A 51 -31.11 2.00 0.27
C GLY A 51 -30.56 3.42 0.11
N ASN A 52 -31.48 4.40 0.02
CA ASN A 52 -31.16 5.81 -0.22
C ASN A 52 -31.63 6.74 0.92
N ALA A 53 -31.64 6.22 2.16
CA ALA A 53 -32.04 7.01 3.32
C ALA A 53 -31.07 8.19 3.54
N SER A 54 -31.61 9.33 3.98
CA SER A 54 -30.79 10.43 4.48
C SER A 54 -30.13 10.07 5.81
N LEU A 55 -29.18 10.90 6.26
CA LEU A 55 -28.59 10.78 7.60
C LEU A 55 -29.73 10.68 8.64
N PRO A 56 -29.80 9.60 9.45
CA PRO A 56 -30.90 9.43 10.39
C PRO A 56 -30.78 10.42 11.55
N GLU A 57 -31.92 10.99 11.98
CA GLU A 57 -31.98 11.89 13.13
C GLU A 57 -31.84 11.16 14.47
N ASN A 58 -32.16 9.86 14.49
CA ASN A 58 -32.11 9.01 15.68
C ASN A 58 -31.23 7.78 15.41
N GLY A 59 -30.54 7.32 16.46
CA GLY A 59 -29.74 6.10 16.38
C GLY A 59 -30.59 4.83 16.31
N THR A 60 -29.96 3.76 15.85
CA THR A 60 -30.50 2.40 15.84
C THR A 60 -29.71 1.54 16.83
N SER A 61 -30.26 0.40 17.25
CA SER A 61 -29.55 -0.51 18.15
C SER A 61 -28.25 -1.01 17.51
N VAL A 62 -27.18 -1.13 18.31
CA VAL A 62 -25.87 -1.61 17.81
C VAL A 62 -25.97 -3.04 17.29
N SER A 63 -26.81 -3.88 17.90
CA SER A 63 -27.05 -5.25 17.43
C SER A 63 -27.63 -5.27 16.01
N GLU A 64 -28.65 -4.44 15.75
CA GLU A 64 -29.26 -4.35 14.42
C GLU A 64 -28.29 -3.80 13.37
N LEU A 65 -27.52 -2.77 13.73
CA LEU A 65 -26.50 -2.19 12.85
C LEU A 65 -25.44 -3.22 12.45
N VAL A 66 -24.85 -3.91 13.43
CA VAL A 66 -23.82 -4.93 13.18
C VAL A 66 -24.39 -6.07 12.32
N LEU A 67 -25.57 -6.60 12.67
CA LEU A 67 -26.18 -7.69 11.91
C LEU A 67 -26.48 -7.30 10.46
N LYS A 68 -27.08 -6.13 10.25
CA LYS A 68 -27.39 -5.64 8.90
C LYS A 68 -26.12 -5.39 8.08
N THR A 69 -25.10 -4.78 8.68
CA THR A 69 -23.82 -4.54 7.99
C THR A 69 -23.12 -5.85 7.64
N THR A 70 -23.10 -6.83 8.57
CA THR A 70 -22.52 -8.16 8.31
C THR A 70 -23.24 -8.86 7.16
N ASP A 71 -24.58 -8.87 7.16
CA ASP A 71 -25.38 -9.47 6.08
C ASP A 71 -25.09 -8.84 4.72
N LEU A 72 -25.07 -7.50 4.65
CA LEU A 72 -24.73 -6.75 3.45
C LEU A 72 -23.34 -7.14 2.92
N LEU A 73 -22.33 -7.16 3.79
CA LEU A 73 -20.95 -7.46 3.40
C LEU A 73 -20.79 -8.91 2.95
N PHE A 74 -21.41 -9.87 3.63
CA PHE A 74 -21.27 -11.29 3.33
C PHE A 74 -22.01 -11.73 2.06
N ASN A 75 -23.09 -11.04 1.71
CA ASN A 75 -23.97 -11.46 0.62
C ASN A 75 -23.86 -10.60 -0.64
N HIS A 76 -23.30 -9.39 -0.56
CA HIS A 76 -23.23 -8.45 -1.69
C HIS A 76 -21.81 -7.94 -2.02
N SER A 77 -20.77 -8.51 -1.41
CA SER A 77 -19.37 -8.14 -1.71
C SER A 77 -18.70 -9.11 -2.66
N LEU A 78 -17.60 -8.65 -3.28
CA LEU A 78 -16.59 -9.56 -3.79
C LEU A 78 -15.84 -10.19 -2.62
N LEU A 79 -15.73 -11.52 -2.62
CA LEU A 79 -15.11 -12.30 -1.56
C LEU A 79 -13.71 -12.73 -1.98
N ASN A 80 -12.70 -11.89 -1.73
CA ASN A 80 -11.31 -12.19 -2.07
C ASN A 80 -10.73 -13.38 -1.29
N GLY A 81 -11.32 -13.73 -0.14
CA GLY A 81 -11.00 -14.93 0.62
C GLY A 81 -11.45 -16.24 -0.04
N HIS A 82 -12.33 -16.18 -1.03
CA HIS A 82 -12.91 -17.37 -1.66
C HIS A 82 -11.84 -18.16 -2.45
N PRO A 83 -11.76 -19.50 -2.35
CA PRO A 83 -10.68 -20.30 -2.96
C PRO A 83 -10.63 -20.28 -4.50
N LYS A 84 -11.73 -19.89 -5.14
CA LYS A 84 -11.85 -19.66 -6.61
C LYS A 84 -11.64 -18.19 -7.03
N PHE A 85 -11.25 -17.30 -6.12
CA PHE A 85 -10.88 -15.94 -6.46
C PHE A 85 -9.41 -15.89 -6.90
N PHE A 86 -9.18 -15.60 -8.18
CA PHE A 86 -7.84 -15.54 -8.80
C PHE A 86 -7.54 -14.15 -9.41
N GLY A 87 -8.29 -13.13 -8.99
CA GLY A 87 -8.17 -11.78 -9.53
C GLY A 87 -7.27 -10.91 -8.67
N TYR A 88 -6.61 -9.93 -9.29
CA TYR A 88 -5.78 -8.92 -8.62
C TYR A 88 -4.65 -9.53 -7.76
N ILE A 89 -3.91 -8.66 -7.09
CA ILE A 89 -2.87 -9.02 -6.11
C ILE A 89 -3.42 -8.72 -4.73
N THR A 90 -4.30 -9.60 -4.23
CA THR A 90 -4.91 -9.49 -2.91
C THR A 90 -5.00 -10.87 -2.28
N SER A 91 -4.40 -11.02 -1.09
CA SER A 91 -4.47 -12.28 -0.35
C SER A 91 -5.78 -12.41 0.42
N SER A 92 -6.16 -13.64 0.75
CA SER A 92 -7.22 -13.92 1.72
C SER A 92 -6.85 -13.33 3.09
N PRO A 93 -7.82 -12.86 3.87
CA PRO A 93 -7.56 -12.38 5.23
C PRO A 93 -7.12 -13.52 6.13
N ALA A 94 -6.12 -13.28 6.98
CA ALA A 94 -5.74 -14.23 8.03
C ALA A 94 -6.62 -14.01 9.29
N PRO A 95 -7.25 -15.04 9.88
CA PRO A 95 -8.11 -14.87 11.06
C PRO A 95 -7.41 -14.17 12.24
N ILE A 96 -6.13 -14.46 12.46
CA ILE A 96 -5.32 -13.78 13.49
C ILE A 96 -5.15 -12.27 13.20
N GLY A 97 -5.11 -11.88 11.92
CA GLY A 97 -5.06 -10.48 11.52
C GLY A 97 -6.33 -9.72 11.87
N ALA A 98 -7.50 -10.34 11.66
CA ALA A 98 -8.78 -9.74 12.06
C ALA A 98 -8.87 -9.50 13.58
N LEU A 99 -8.36 -10.43 14.39
CA LEU A 99 -8.29 -10.25 15.84
C LEU A 99 -7.28 -9.17 16.24
N ALA A 100 -6.14 -9.08 15.53
CA ALA A 100 -5.15 -8.02 15.75
C ALA A 100 -5.72 -6.63 15.42
N ASP A 101 -6.49 -6.51 14.34
CA ASP A 101 -7.17 -5.26 13.96
C ASP A 101 -8.24 -4.86 14.98
N LEU A 102 -9.02 -5.83 15.50
CA LEU A 102 -9.97 -5.58 16.59
C LEU A 102 -9.26 -5.04 17.84
N LEU A 103 -8.14 -5.65 18.22
CA LEU A 103 -7.32 -5.19 19.35
C LEU A 103 -6.72 -3.80 19.07
N GLY A 104 -6.22 -3.57 17.86
CA GLY A 104 -5.69 -2.29 17.42
C GLY A 104 -6.74 -1.18 17.49
N ALA A 105 -7.95 -1.44 17.03
CA ALA A 105 -9.09 -0.53 17.12
C ALA A 105 -9.52 -0.25 18.57
N ALA A 106 -9.45 -1.25 19.46
CA ALA A 106 -9.79 -1.09 20.86
C ALA A 106 -8.75 -0.27 21.65
N VAL A 107 -7.45 -0.46 21.36
CA VAL A 107 -6.36 0.32 21.97
C VAL A 107 -6.26 1.72 21.34
N ASN A 108 -6.55 1.82 20.04
CA ASN A 108 -6.49 3.03 19.22
C ASN A 108 -5.16 3.82 19.37
N PRO A 109 -4.01 3.19 19.12
CA PRO A 109 -2.71 3.83 19.31
C PRO A 109 -2.47 4.93 18.27
N ASN A 110 -2.14 6.14 18.72
CA ASN A 110 -1.59 7.18 17.85
C ASN A 110 -0.08 6.97 17.68
N VAL A 111 0.32 6.39 16.54
CA VAL A 111 1.72 6.09 16.21
C VAL A 111 2.52 7.29 15.65
N GLY A 112 2.04 8.52 15.87
CA GLY A 112 2.75 9.74 15.43
C GLY A 112 4.00 10.07 16.26
N ALA A 113 4.13 9.55 17.47
CA ALA A 113 5.33 9.71 18.30
C ALA A 113 5.45 8.58 19.33
N ASN A 114 6.69 8.22 19.69
CA ASN A 114 6.95 7.16 20.67
C ASN A 114 6.29 7.40 22.03
N ILE A 115 6.19 8.66 22.47
CA ILE A 115 5.53 9.02 23.74
C ILE A 115 4.01 8.75 23.71
N LEU A 116 3.40 8.78 22.53
CA LEU A 116 1.96 8.57 22.35
C LEU A 116 1.61 7.07 22.31
N SER A 117 2.48 6.23 21.76
CA SER A 117 2.24 4.79 21.59
C SER A 117 3.51 3.93 21.73
N PRO A 118 4.15 3.88 22.91
CA PRO A 118 5.49 3.28 23.07
C PRO A 118 5.54 1.80 22.69
N MET A 119 4.52 1.02 23.06
CA MET A 119 4.47 -0.39 22.72
C MET A 119 4.17 -0.63 21.23
N ALA A 120 3.24 0.13 20.64
CA ALA A 120 2.95 0.01 19.20
C ALA A 120 4.17 0.39 18.36
N THR A 121 4.88 1.46 18.74
CA THR A 121 6.16 1.84 18.11
C THR A 121 7.24 0.76 18.26
N ALA A 122 7.33 0.10 19.42
CA ALA A 122 8.28 -1.00 19.63
C ALA A 122 7.94 -2.22 18.75
N ILE A 123 6.66 -2.57 18.65
CA ILE A 123 6.17 -3.65 17.77
C ILE A 123 6.49 -3.34 16.31
N GLU A 124 6.19 -2.13 15.82
CA GLU A 124 6.49 -1.75 14.43
C GLU A 124 7.98 -1.87 14.12
N LYS A 125 8.85 -1.35 15.00
CA LYS A 125 10.31 -1.46 14.83
C LYS A 125 10.78 -2.91 14.80
N GLN A 126 10.21 -3.76 15.66
CA GLN A 126 10.54 -5.18 15.69
C GLN A 126 10.09 -5.89 14.40
N THR A 127 8.89 -5.59 13.90
CA THR A 127 8.39 -6.12 12.63
C THR A 127 9.26 -5.70 11.45
N VAL A 128 9.62 -4.42 11.36
CA VAL A 128 10.55 -3.90 10.33
C VAL A 128 11.89 -4.63 10.39
N LYS A 129 12.42 -4.87 11.58
CA LYS A 129 13.66 -5.64 11.76
C LYS A 129 13.53 -7.06 11.23
N TRP A 130 12.44 -7.76 11.55
CA TRP A 130 12.19 -9.11 11.02
C TRP A 130 12.05 -9.12 9.51
N LEU A 131 11.38 -8.12 8.92
CA LEU A 131 11.28 -7.98 7.47
C LEU A 131 12.65 -7.75 6.84
N ALA A 132 13.51 -6.92 7.43
CA ALA A 132 14.88 -6.72 6.98
C ALA A 132 15.70 -8.01 6.99
N GLU A 133 15.59 -8.80 8.07
CA GLU A 133 16.23 -10.13 8.18
C GLU A 133 15.68 -11.10 7.12
N PHE A 134 14.37 -11.13 6.92
CA PHE A 134 13.69 -12.00 5.95
C PHE A 134 14.13 -11.73 4.51
N ILE A 135 14.24 -10.46 4.10
CA ILE A 135 14.70 -10.09 2.76
C ILE A 135 16.23 -10.13 2.62
N GLY A 136 16.97 -10.36 3.70
CA GLY A 136 18.43 -10.52 3.69
C GLY A 136 19.22 -9.20 3.66
N ILE A 137 18.66 -8.10 4.16
CA ILE A 137 19.39 -6.83 4.35
C ILE A 137 19.81 -6.64 5.82
N PRO A 138 20.78 -5.75 6.12
CA PRO A 138 21.19 -5.53 7.50
C PRO A 138 20.03 -5.09 8.39
N SER A 139 19.92 -5.69 9.59
CA SER A 139 18.91 -5.33 10.59
C SER A 139 19.05 -3.90 11.15
N THR A 140 20.13 -3.20 10.77
CA THR A 140 20.35 -1.77 11.06
C THR A 140 19.59 -0.86 10.11
N CYS A 141 19.05 -1.38 9.00
CA CYS A 141 18.19 -0.63 8.10
C CYS A 141 16.88 -0.24 8.81
N GLY A 142 16.43 0.99 8.58
CA GLY A 142 15.16 1.50 9.08
C GLY A 142 13.99 1.21 8.15
N GLY A 143 12.78 1.50 8.61
CA GLY A 143 11.54 1.35 7.86
C GLY A 143 10.35 1.87 8.65
N ILE A 144 9.21 1.98 7.99
CA ILE A 144 7.94 2.42 8.57
C ILE A 144 6.80 1.69 7.87
N LEU A 145 5.76 1.30 8.61
CA LEU A 145 4.54 0.77 7.99
C LEU A 145 3.67 1.92 7.52
N VAL A 146 3.08 1.77 6.34
CA VAL A 146 2.27 2.82 5.70
C VAL A 146 0.98 2.21 5.16
N SER A 147 0.02 3.06 4.78
CA SER A 147 -1.33 2.66 4.37
C SER A 147 -1.44 1.96 3.00
N GLY A 148 -0.36 1.37 2.50
CA GLY A 148 -0.34 0.57 1.28
C GLY A 148 0.85 0.84 0.36
N GLY A 149 0.98 0.04 -0.71
CA GLY A 149 2.12 0.06 -1.62
C GLY A 149 2.39 1.42 -2.28
N ASN A 150 1.34 2.15 -2.68
CA ASN A 150 1.53 3.50 -3.24
C ASN A 150 2.19 4.45 -2.24
N MET A 151 1.78 4.43 -0.96
CA MET A 151 2.39 5.28 0.06
C MET A 151 3.83 4.85 0.37
N ALA A 152 4.12 3.55 0.32
CA ALA A 152 5.49 3.05 0.47
C ALA A 152 6.38 3.56 -0.68
N ASN A 153 5.90 3.44 -1.92
CA ASN A 153 6.57 3.91 -3.11
C ASN A 153 6.71 5.43 -3.16
N PHE A 154 5.73 6.20 -2.69
CA PHE A 154 5.81 7.65 -2.56
C PHE A 154 6.84 8.08 -1.51
N THR A 155 6.88 7.36 -0.38
CA THR A 155 7.87 7.60 0.68
C THR A 155 9.28 7.32 0.15
N ALA A 156 9.46 6.21 -0.57
CA ALA A 156 10.73 5.86 -1.21
C ALA A 156 11.14 6.87 -2.29
N PHE A 157 10.20 7.33 -3.12
CA PHE A 157 10.44 8.38 -4.11
C PHE A 157 10.92 9.68 -3.46
N LEU A 158 10.26 10.11 -2.39
CA LEU A 158 10.63 11.32 -1.66
C LEU A 158 11.98 11.17 -0.97
N ALA A 159 12.29 9.99 -0.42
CA ALA A 159 13.60 9.68 0.14
C ALA A 159 14.71 9.75 -0.94
N ALA A 160 14.48 9.12 -2.09
CA ALA A 160 15.38 9.15 -3.24
C ALA A 160 15.65 10.57 -3.73
N ARG A 161 14.59 11.36 -3.90
CA ARG A 161 14.69 12.77 -4.29
C ARG A 161 15.48 13.56 -3.25
N THR A 162 15.14 13.44 -1.97
CA THR A 162 15.83 14.16 -0.88
C THR A 162 17.32 13.81 -0.83
N ALA A 163 17.67 12.54 -1.07
CA ALA A 163 19.05 12.08 -1.04
C ALA A 163 19.89 12.55 -2.24
N LYS A 164 19.27 12.69 -3.42
CA LYS A 164 19.97 12.97 -4.69
C LYS A 164 19.80 14.40 -5.20
N ALA A 165 18.78 15.13 -4.76
CA ALA A 165 18.56 16.51 -5.12
C ALA A 165 19.61 17.45 -4.52
N PRO A 166 19.83 18.64 -5.11
CA PRO A 166 20.55 19.71 -4.42
C PRO A 166 19.88 20.03 -3.08
N LYS A 167 20.67 20.31 -2.03
CA LYS A 167 20.14 20.65 -0.70
C LYS A 167 19.16 21.82 -0.73
N SER A 168 19.38 22.76 -1.65
CA SER A 168 18.54 23.94 -1.80
C SER A 168 17.13 23.65 -2.31
N LEU A 169 16.87 22.48 -2.92
CA LEU A 169 15.53 22.10 -3.39
C LEU A 169 14.48 22.17 -2.28
N LYS A 170 14.85 21.91 -1.02
CA LYS A 170 13.94 21.98 0.12
C LYS A 170 13.39 23.40 0.35
N GLU A 171 14.21 24.41 0.12
CA GLU A 171 13.88 25.82 0.40
C GLU A 171 13.45 26.54 -0.89
N ASP A 172 14.18 26.32 -1.99
CA ASP A 172 13.98 27.01 -3.26
C ASP A 172 12.89 26.34 -4.12
N GLY A 173 12.55 25.08 -3.85
CA GLY A 173 11.62 24.31 -4.67
C GLY A 173 12.18 23.85 -6.02
N LEU A 174 11.41 23.03 -6.74
CA LEU A 174 11.83 22.41 -8.01
C LEU A 174 12.07 23.39 -9.15
N LEU A 175 11.30 24.48 -9.22
CA LEU A 175 11.38 25.47 -10.30
C LEU A 175 12.73 26.20 -10.36
N ASN A 176 13.43 26.28 -9.22
CA ASN A 176 14.71 26.97 -9.10
C ASN A 176 15.91 26.01 -9.24
N THR A 177 15.68 24.77 -9.68
CA THR A 177 16.75 23.81 -9.95
C THR A 177 17.30 23.98 -11.37
N HIS A 178 18.63 23.97 -11.52
CA HIS A 178 19.31 24.18 -12.80
C HIS A 178 19.21 23.00 -13.78
N SER A 179 18.86 21.81 -13.30
CA SER A 179 18.79 20.58 -14.11
C SER A 179 17.51 19.83 -13.81
N GLU A 180 16.78 19.48 -14.87
CA GLU A 180 15.60 18.63 -14.76
C GLU A 180 15.99 17.26 -14.18
N MET A 181 15.38 16.90 -13.05
CA MET A 181 15.61 15.63 -12.39
C MET A 181 14.74 14.53 -13.00
N VAL A 182 15.37 13.47 -13.50
CA VAL A 182 14.73 12.40 -14.28
C VAL A 182 14.91 11.03 -13.62
N LEU A 183 13.96 10.14 -13.86
CA LEU A 183 13.91 8.81 -13.25
C LEU A 183 13.57 7.72 -14.26
N TYR A 184 13.89 6.47 -13.93
CA TYR A 184 13.85 5.35 -14.86
C TYR A 184 13.05 4.19 -14.26
N CYS A 185 12.16 3.61 -15.06
CA CYS A 185 11.38 2.45 -14.66
C CYS A 185 10.99 1.62 -15.88
N SER A 186 10.65 0.35 -15.66
CA SER A 186 10.22 -0.55 -16.72
C SER A 186 8.88 -0.08 -17.29
N LYS A 187 8.61 -0.34 -18.57
CA LYS A 187 7.27 -0.22 -19.16
C LYS A 187 6.21 -1.07 -18.43
N ALA A 188 6.62 -2.09 -17.69
CA ALA A 188 5.74 -2.92 -16.86
C ALA A 188 5.49 -2.35 -15.44
N THR A 189 6.14 -1.24 -15.07
CA THR A 189 6.03 -0.66 -13.72
C THR A 189 4.61 -0.15 -13.49
N HIS A 190 4.07 -0.41 -12.30
CA HIS A 190 2.73 0.03 -11.93
C HIS A 190 2.59 1.57 -11.98
N THR A 191 1.38 2.05 -12.31
CA THR A 191 1.08 3.47 -12.60
C THR A 191 1.24 4.43 -11.41
N TRP A 192 1.63 3.93 -10.23
CA TRP A 192 1.94 4.77 -9.07
C TRP A 192 3.04 5.78 -9.40
N ILE A 193 3.98 5.45 -10.29
CA ILE A 193 5.10 6.33 -10.58
C ILE A 193 4.67 7.63 -11.29
N GLU A 194 3.64 7.56 -12.14
CA GLU A 194 3.05 8.74 -12.74
C GLU A 194 2.39 9.62 -11.69
N LYS A 195 1.67 9.00 -10.74
CA LYS A 195 1.07 9.71 -9.60
C LYS A 195 2.14 10.40 -8.75
N ALA A 196 3.25 9.72 -8.47
CA ALA A 196 4.38 10.28 -7.72
C ALA A 196 4.99 11.48 -8.47
N ALA A 197 5.26 11.34 -9.77
CA ALA A 197 5.84 12.43 -10.56
C ALA A 197 4.95 13.68 -10.60
N VAL A 198 3.63 13.50 -10.70
CA VAL A 198 2.65 14.60 -10.63
C VAL A 198 2.60 15.19 -9.22
N LEU A 199 2.40 14.35 -8.20
CA LEU A 199 2.22 14.79 -6.81
C LEU A 199 3.45 15.54 -6.28
N PHE A 200 4.65 15.11 -6.65
CA PHE A 200 5.90 15.70 -6.20
C PHE A 200 6.49 16.74 -7.16
N GLY A 201 5.75 17.14 -8.20
CA GLY A 201 6.06 18.29 -9.04
C GLY A 201 7.11 18.06 -10.14
N HIS A 202 7.45 16.82 -10.46
CA HIS A 202 8.38 16.49 -11.55
C HIS A 202 7.70 16.48 -12.92
N GLY A 203 6.39 16.20 -12.96
CA GLY A 203 5.65 15.98 -14.20
C GLY A 203 6.00 14.64 -14.87
N THR A 204 5.06 14.08 -15.63
CA THR A 204 5.22 12.74 -16.23
C THR A 204 6.32 12.67 -17.30
N LYS A 205 6.71 13.81 -17.88
CA LYS A 205 7.84 13.91 -18.83
C LYS A 205 9.21 13.64 -18.19
N ALA A 206 9.32 13.69 -16.86
CA ALA A 206 10.54 13.33 -16.14
C ALA A 206 10.76 11.80 -16.07
N ILE A 207 9.75 11.01 -16.44
CA ILE A 207 9.80 9.55 -16.39
C ILE A 207 10.39 9.00 -17.69
N ARG A 208 11.43 8.17 -17.57
CA ARG A 208 12.02 7.40 -18.65
C ARG A 208 11.52 5.97 -18.56
N TRP A 209 10.58 5.67 -19.45
CA TRP A 209 10.00 4.34 -19.55
C TRP A 209 10.90 3.42 -20.38
N ILE A 210 11.63 2.53 -19.72
CA ILE A 210 12.54 1.60 -20.35
C ILE A 210 11.75 0.40 -20.90
N PRO A 211 11.90 0.05 -22.20
CA PRO A 211 11.29 -1.14 -22.77
C PRO A 211 11.69 -2.41 -22.04
N THR A 212 10.82 -3.42 -22.10
CA THR A 212 11.14 -4.75 -21.60
C THR A 212 11.86 -5.59 -22.66
N ASP A 213 12.60 -6.59 -22.21
CA ASP A 213 13.19 -7.63 -23.03
C ASP A 213 12.17 -8.71 -23.40
N VAL A 214 12.62 -9.76 -24.09
CA VAL A 214 11.79 -10.91 -24.49
C VAL A 214 11.24 -11.73 -23.32
N LYS A 215 11.74 -11.52 -22.09
CA LYS A 215 11.27 -12.13 -20.85
C LYS A 215 10.43 -11.16 -20.01
N ASN A 216 9.99 -10.04 -20.59
CA ASN A 216 9.25 -8.96 -19.94
C ASN A 216 9.99 -8.26 -18.78
N LYS A 217 11.33 -8.41 -18.70
CA LYS A 217 12.16 -7.69 -17.72
C LYS A 217 12.63 -6.38 -18.31
N MET A 218 12.88 -5.37 -17.48
CA MET A 218 13.52 -4.13 -17.91
C MET A 218 14.80 -4.41 -18.70
N ASN A 219 14.93 -3.83 -19.89
CA ASN A 219 16.14 -3.93 -20.69
C ASN A 219 17.25 -3.01 -20.11
N THR A 220 18.27 -3.62 -19.50
CA THR A 220 19.38 -2.95 -18.80
C THR A 220 20.37 -2.25 -19.74
N GLU A 221 20.50 -2.72 -20.98
CA GLU A 221 21.30 -2.05 -22.01
C GLU A 221 20.65 -0.71 -22.41
N ILE A 222 19.34 -0.73 -22.66
CA ILE A 222 18.58 0.50 -22.96
C ILE A 222 18.56 1.43 -21.75
N LEU A 223 18.40 0.91 -20.53
CA LEU A 223 18.52 1.70 -19.30
C LEU A 223 19.86 2.44 -19.26
N SER A 224 20.97 1.71 -19.44
CA SER A 224 22.32 2.25 -19.39
C SER A 224 22.55 3.33 -20.46
N GLN A 225 22.05 3.10 -21.68
CA GLN A 225 22.16 4.08 -22.76
C GLN A 225 21.33 5.33 -22.46
N THR A 226 20.08 5.17 -22.01
CA THR A 226 19.18 6.30 -21.70
C THR A 226 19.77 7.19 -20.59
N ILE A 227 20.36 6.60 -19.54
CA ILE A 227 21.02 7.35 -18.47
C ILE A 227 22.18 8.18 -19.04
N LYS A 228 23.03 7.60 -19.91
CA LYS A 228 24.15 8.32 -20.54
C LYS A 228 23.67 9.50 -21.38
N ASP A 229 22.62 9.30 -22.18
CA ASP A 229 22.06 10.33 -23.04
C ASP A 229 21.45 11.48 -22.21
N ASP A 230 20.72 11.17 -21.14
CA ASP A 230 20.17 12.18 -20.24
C ASP A 230 21.28 13.01 -19.55
N LEU A 231 22.38 12.38 -19.12
CA LEU A 231 23.55 13.07 -18.56
C LEU A 231 24.19 14.01 -19.59
N GLN A 232 24.38 13.55 -20.83
CA GLN A 232 24.93 14.38 -21.92
C GLN A 232 24.03 15.57 -22.26
N ASN A 233 22.72 15.41 -22.11
CA ASN A 233 21.72 16.47 -22.31
C ASN A 233 21.52 17.37 -21.08
N GLY A 234 22.40 17.30 -20.07
CA GLY A 234 22.37 18.15 -18.88
C GLY A 234 21.22 17.86 -17.91
N LYS A 235 20.57 16.70 -18.04
CA LYS A 235 19.58 16.22 -17.07
C LYS A 235 20.27 15.68 -15.83
N LYS A 236 19.50 15.53 -14.76
CA LYS A 236 19.96 14.94 -13.50
C LYS A 236 19.22 13.62 -13.22
N PRO A 237 19.74 12.48 -13.71
CA PRO A 237 19.30 11.16 -13.26
C PRO A 237 19.35 11.06 -11.73
N PHE A 238 18.32 10.51 -11.10
CA PHE A 238 18.35 10.35 -9.64
C PHE A 238 17.77 9.04 -9.10
N LEU A 239 16.87 8.38 -9.83
CA LEU A 239 16.14 7.20 -9.33
C LEU A 239 15.94 6.18 -10.45
N VAL A 240 16.25 4.92 -10.16
CA VAL A 240 15.82 3.77 -10.96
C VAL A 240 14.93 2.87 -10.11
N ILE A 241 13.83 2.39 -10.69
CA ILE A 241 12.86 1.49 -10.05
C ILE A 241 12.93 0.13 -10.74
N GLY A 242 13.28 -0.92 -10.00
CA GLY A 242 13.18 -2.31 -10.45
C GLY A 242 11.96 -2.98 -9.83
N ASN A 243 11.25 -3.80 -10.60
CA ASN A 243 10.09 -4.55 -10.13
C ASN A 243 10.52 -5.91 -9.60
N ALA A 244 10.15 -6.22 -8.35
CA ALA A 244 10.24 -7.55 -7.77
C ALA A 244 8.89 -8.26 -7.84
N GLY A 245 8.37 -8.38 -9.07
CA GLY A 245 7.02 -8.85 -9.36
C GLY A 245 6.17 -7.73 -9.95
N ASP A 246 6.06 -7.70 -11.28
CA ASP A 246 5.15 -6.77 -11.96
C ASP A 246 3.67 -7.20 -11.77
N VAL A 247 2.75 -6.24 -11.77
CA VAL A 247 1.33 -6.50 -11.49
C VAL A 247 0.65 -7.37 -12.56
N SER A 248 1.15 -7.37 -13.80
CA SER A 248 0.50 -8.06 -14.91
C SER A 248 0.93 -9.52 -15.01
N SER A 249 2.21 -9.83 -14.77
CA SER A 249 2.76 -11.16 -14.98
C SER A 249 3.62 -11.72 -13.84
N GLY A 250 3.84 -10.97 -12.75
CA GLY A 250 4.69 -11.39 -11.64
C GLY A 250 6.18 -11.48 -12.00
N VAL A 251 6.61 -10.86 -13.09
CA VAL A 251 7.99 -10.89 -13.57
C VAL A 251 8.88 -10.05 -12.67
N VAL A 252 10.05 -10.61 -12.37
CA VAL A 252 11.11 -9.96 -11.59
C VAL A 252 12.21 -9.47 -12.54
N ASP A 253 12.47 -8.16 -12.49
CA ASP A 253 13.55 -7.51 -13.24
C ASP A 253 14.94 -8.07 -12.84
N ASN A 254 15.97 -7.80 -13.64
CA ASN A 254 17.34 -8.14 -13.25
C ASN A 254 17.87 -7.16 -12.19
N LEU A 255 17.40 -7.31 -10.94
CA LEU A 255 17.69 -6.40 -9.84
C LEU A 255 19.20 -6.25 -9.56
N SER A 256 19.98 -7.31 -9.76
CA SER A 256 21.43 -7.29 -9.57
C SER A 256 22.14 -6.40 -10.59
N GLU A 257 21.73 -6.47 -11.86
CA GLU A 257 22.30 -5.68 -12.93
C GLU A 257 21.87 -4.20 -12.84
N ILE A 258 20.60 -3.95 -12.51
CA ILE A 258 20.10 -2.60 -12.23
C ILE A 258 20.86 -1.97 -11.06
N ALA A 259 21.08 -2.73 -9.97
CA ALA A 259 21.87 -2.25 -8.83
C ALA A 259 23.31 -1.87 -9.23
N ALA A 260 23.95 -2.67 -10.09
CA ALA A 260 25.29 -2.38 -10.59
C ALA A 260 25.32 -1.07 -11.41
N ILE A 261 24.33 -0.86 -12.28
CA ILE A 261 24.18 0.39 -13.06
C ILE A 261 23.98 1.59 -12.13
N CYS A 262 23.08 1.47 -11.15
CA CYS A 262 22.80 2.55 -10.20
C CYS A 262 24.03 2.92 -9.38
N LYS A 263 24.80 1.93 -8.92
CA LYS A 263 26.04 2.17 -8.18
C LYS A 263 27.09 2.88 -9.03
N ALA A 264 27.24 2.49 -10.30
CA ALA A 264 28.21 3.09 -11.20
C ALA A 264 27.89 4.56 -11.54
N GLN A 265 26.61 4.93 -11.53
CA GLN A 265 26.11 6.26 -11.91
C GLN A 265 25.65 7.11 -10.71
N ASP A 266 25.90 6.64 -9.48
CA ASP A 266 25.43 7.26 -8.22
C ASP A 266 23.92 7.57 -8.20
N LEU A 267 23.09 6.62 -8.63
CA LEU A 267 21.62 6.72 -8.62
C LEU A 267 21.02 6.04 -7.40
N TRP A 268 19.88 6.54 -6.94
CA TRP A 268 19.07 5.78 -5.99
C TRP A 268 18.44 4.59 -6.68
N PHE A 269 18.51 3.41 -6.06
CA PHE A 269 17.83 2.21 -6.54
C PHE A 269 16.67 1.86 -5.61
N HIS A 270 15.46 1.84 -6.15
CA HIS A 270 14.25 1.41 -5.46
C HIS A 270 13.79 0.06 -6.03
N ILE A 271 13.42 -0.87 -5.16
CA ILE A 271 12.82 -2.15 -5.54
C ILE A 271 11.35 -2.11 -5.14
N ASP A 272 10.45 -2.14 -6.13
CA ASP A 272 9.02 -2.28 -5.90
C ASP A 272 8.67 -3.76 -5.76
N GLY A 273 8.57 -4.23 -4.51
CA GLY A 273 8.22 -5.60 -4.14
C GLY A 273 6.84 -5.71 -3.50
N ALA A 274 5.86 -4.98 -4.03
CA ALA A 274 4.49 -4.98 -3.52
C ALA A 274 3.66 -6.22 -3.94
N TYR A 275 4.13 -6.96 -4.95
CA TYR A 275 3.50 -8.20 -5.45
C TYR A 275 3.65 -9.34 -4.45
#